data_AF-A0A484PGP1-F1
#
_entry.id   AF-A0A484PGP1-F1
#
_cell.length_a   1.000
_cell.length_b   1.000
_cell.length_c   1.000
_cell.angle_alpha   90.00
_cell.angle_beta   90.00
_cell.angle_gamma   90.00
#
_symmetry.space_group_name_H-M   'P 1'
#
loop_
_entity.id
_entity.type
_entity.pdbx_description
1 polymer ?
#
loop_
_entity_poly.entity_id
_entity_poly.type
_entity_poly.pdbx_seq_one_letter_code
_entity_poly.pdbx_strand_id
1 'polypeptide(L)'
;MSRNPSFAVVLEGGLVQAIVVQDWPDHLPLPPFVVVDYDTEGAADDEVVRFDIGDTESEALCRSDTPTVFESLPDALSPRAVLAALDEPVQDDMPAPLAIARRVRQAILDLDADINAAERSPTGDDYNDIYLQANCGLIELLKSLGDPTDFGE
;
A
#
# COMPACT_ATOMS: atom_id res chain seq x y z
N MET A 1 12.67 -6.28 1.00
CA MET A 1 12.05 -5.28 1.88
C MET A 1 11.15 -4.40 1.02
N SER A 2 9.95 -4.09 1.48
CA SER A 2 9.01 -3.16 0.87
C SER A 2 9.15 -1.79 1.51
N ARG A 3 9.04 -0.77 0.67
CA ARG A 3 8.91 0.63 1.08
C ARG A 3 7.44 0.99 1.21
N ASN A 4 7.13 2.01 1.99
CA ASN A 4 5.79 2.57 1.98
C ASN A 4 5.50 3.22 0.61
N PRO A 5 4.33 2.93 0.01
CA PRO A 5 3.92 3.61 -1.21
C PRO A 5 3.78 5.12 -0.97
N SER A 6 4.13 5.91 -1.97
CA SER A 6 3.96 7.36 -1.95
C SER A 6 3.44 7.83 -3.30
N PHE A 7 2.81 9.00 -3.31
CA PHE A 7 2.31 9.62 -4.54
C PHE A 7 2.55 11.12 -4.53
N ALA A 8 2.61 11.70 -5.72
CA ALA A 8 2.70 13.14 -5.93
C ALA A 8 1.70 13.57 -7.00
N VAL A 9 1.07 14.73 -6.79
CA VAL A 9 0.27 15.42 -7.81
C VAL A 9 1.16 16.49 -8.43
N VAL A 10 1.49 16.33 -9.71
CA VAL A 10 2.38 17.24 -10.43
C VAL A 10 1.53 18.35 -11.05
N LEU A 11 1.81 19.60 -10.64
CA LEU A 11 1.14 20.79 -11.13
C LEU A 11 2.09 21.61 -12.01
N GLU A 12 1.58 22.10 -13.14
CA GLU A 12 2.25 23.11 -13.96
C GLU A 12 1.22 24.16 -14.40
N GLY A 13 1.50 25.43 -14.13
CA GLY A 13 0.58 26.53 -14.48
C GLY A 13 -0.79 26.43 -13.83
N GLY A 14 -0.91 25.76 -12.67
CA GLY A 14 -2.18 25.50 -11.98
C GLY A 14 -2.94 24.26 -12.47
N LEU A 15 -2.45 23.58 -13.50
CA LEU A 15 -3.08 22.37 -14.04
C LEU A 15 -2.37 21.12 -13.56
N VAL A 16 -3.15 20.10 -13.17
CA VAL A 16 -2.62 18.76 -12.90
C VAL A 16 -2.13 18.15 -14.21
N GLN A 17 -0.83 17.90 -14.29
CA GLN A 17 -0.18 17.30 -15.44
C GLN A 17 -0.12 15.77 -15.34
N ALA A 18 0.18 15.27 -14.14
CA ALA A 18 0.28 13.86 -13.87
C ALA A 18 0.08 13.58 -12.38
N ILE A 19 -0.32 12.35 -12.08
CA ILE A 19 -0.23 11.79 -10.74
C ILE A 19 0.83 10.70 -10.79
N VAL A 20 1.86 10.83 -9.98
CA VAL A 20 3.01 9.92 -9.97
C VAL A 20 2.94 9.08 -8.70
N VAL A 21 3.05 7.76 -8.82
CA VAL A 21 3.15 6.84 -7.68
C VAL A 21 4.53 6.21 -7.64
N GLN A 22 5.06 6.01 -6.44
CA GLN A 22 6.35 5.37 -6.22
C GLN A 22 6.22 4.33 -5.11
N ASP A 23 6.91 3.19 -5.28
CA ASP A 23 6.86 2.04 -4.37
C ASP A 23 5.44 1.48 -4.15
N TRP A 24 4.56 1.64 -5.15
CA TRP A 24 3.23 1.01 -5.12
C TRP A 24 3.37 -0.52 -5.19
N PRO A 25 2.59 -1.32 -4.44
CA PRO A 25 2.78 -2.76 -4.45
C PRO A 25 2.34 -3.37 -5.80
N ASP A 26 3.25 -4.05 -6.50
CA ASP A 26 3.01 -4.61 -7.85
C ASP A 26 1.83 -5.59 -7.95
N HIS A 27 1.39 -6.15 -6.82
CA HIS A 27 0.28 -7.09 -6.75
C HIS A 27 -1.08 -6.41 -6.57
N LEU A 28 -1.11 -5.10 -6.34
CA LEU A 28 -2.32 -4.30 -6.25
C LEU A 28 -2.51 -3.51 -7.54
N PRO A 29 -3.74 -3.40 -8.05
CA PRO A 29 -4.02 -2.46 -9.13
C PRO A 29 -3.66 -1.04 -8.69
N LEU A 30 -3.23 -0.22 -9.65
CA LEU A 30 -3.07 1.21 -9.41
C LEU A 30 -4.44 1.81 -9.05
N PRO A 31 -4.53 2.64 -8.00
CA PRO A 31 -5.80 3.19 -7.58
C PRO A 31 -6.22 4.29 -8.58
N PRO A 32 -7.53 4.41 -8.89
CA PRO A 32 -8.01 5.57 -9.63
C PRO A 32 -7.85 6.81 -8.76
N PHE A 33 -7.38 7.90 -9.35
CA PHE A 33 -7.36 9.21 -8.70
C PHE A 33 -8.45 10.11 -9.28
N VAL A 34 -9.02 10.95 -8.41
CA VAL A 34 -9.95 12.01 -8.82
C VAL A 34 -9.42 13.32 -8.26
N VAL A 35 -9.32 14.32 -9.11
CA VAL A 35 -9.05 15.70 -8.73
C VAL A 35 -10.37 16.44 -8.76
N VAL A 36 -10.68 17.11 -7.65
CA VAL A 36 -11.90 17.90 -7.46
C VAL A 36 -11.48 19.33 -7.21
N ASP A 37 -11.90 20.22 -8.10
CA ASP A 37 -11.75 21.67 -7.93
C ASP A 37 -13.12 22.27 -7.62
N TYR A 38 -13.25 22.87 -6.45
CA TYR A 38 -14.49 23.53 -6.02
C TYR A 38 -14.61 24.95 -6.59
N ASP A 39 -13.56 25.47 -7.22
CA ASP A 39 -13.66 26.71 -7.98
C ASP A 39 -14.25 26.44 -9.36
N THR A 40 -15.53 26.79 -9.53
CA THR A 40 -16.25 26.67 -10.81
C THR A 40 -16.29 27.98 -11.57
N GLU A 41 -15.62 29.04 -11.09
CA GLU A 41 -15.67 30.36 -11.71
C GLU A 41 -15.11 30.32 -13.15
N GLY A 42 -15.95 30.68 -14.12
CA GLY A 42 -15.57 30.73 -15.53
C GLY A 42 -15.57 29.38 -16.26
N ALA A 43 -15.98 28.30 -15.59
CA ALA A 43 -16.19 27.00 -16.23
C ALA A 43 -17.47 26.97 -17.06
N ALA A 44 -17.52 26.10 -18.06
CA ALA A 44 -18.75 25.87 -18.82
C ALA A 44 -19.73 24.99 -18.02
N ASP A 45 -21.04 25.21 -18.18
CA ASP A 45 -22.08 24.47 -17.47
C ASP A 45 -21.99 22.94 -17.66
N ASP A 46 -21.44 22.48 -18.78
CA ASP A 46 -21.25 21.05 -19.10
C ASP A 46 -19.97 20.45 -18.48
N GLU A 47 -19.07 21.27 -17.95
CA GLU A 47 -17.87 20.86 -17.22
C GLU A 47 -18.12 20.77 -15.71
N VAL A 48 -19.15 21.48 -15.21
CA VAL A 48 -19.53 21.49 -13.80
C VAL A 48 -20.35 20.26 -13.43
N VAL A 49 -19.86 19.51 -12.44
CA VAL A 49 -20.54 18.35 -11.87
C VAL A 49 -21.19 18.74 -10.55
N ARG A 50 -22.45 18.36 -10.36
CA ARG A 50 -23.22 18.60 -9.14
C ARG A 50 -23.26 17.35 -8.27
N PHE A 51 -23.03 17.52 -6.98
CA PHE A 51 -23.03 16.46 -5.98
C PHE A 51 -23.93 16.82 -4.80
N ASP A 52 -24.73 15.87 -4.35
CA ASP A 52 -25.43 15.97 -3.07
C ASP A 52 -24.46 15.60 -1.94
N ILE A 53 -24.06 16.59 -1.12
CA ILE A 53 -23.19 16.41 0.05
C ILE A 53 -24.00 16.77 1.30
N GLY A 54 -24.49 15.76 2.00
CA GLY A 54 -25.40 15.96 3.14
C GLY A 54 -26.74 16.56 2.67
N ASP A 55 -27.12 17.70 3.24
CA ASP A 55 -28.34 18.43 2.87
C ASP A 55 -28.07 19.58 1.86
N THR A 56 -26.86 19.65 1.29
CA THR A 56 -26.45 20.72 0.38
C THR A 56 -26.00 20.17 -0.97
N GLU A 57 -26.41 20.85 -2.04
CA GLU A 57 -25.87 20.63 -3.38
C GLU A 57 -24.54 21.40 -3.51
N SER A 58 -23.50 20.73 -4.01
CA SER A 58 -22.18 21.30 -4.26
C SER A 58 -21.81 21.14 -5.72
N GLU A 59 -21.25 22.19 -6.31
CA GLU A 59 -20.70 22.19 -7.66
C GLU A 59 -19.18 22.03 -7.62
N ALA A 60 -18.62 21.27 -8.57
CA ALA A 60 -17.18 21.12 -8.72
C ALA A 60 -16.80 20.75 -10.15
N LEU A 61 -15.56 21.07 -10.53
CA LEU A 61 -14.89 20.50 -11.69
C LEU A 61 -14.21 19.21 -11.26
N CYS A 62 -14.46 18.13 -11.99
CA CYS A 62 -13.91 16.82 -11.64
C CYS A 62 -13.15 16.22 -12.82
N ARG A 63 -11.96 15.68 -12.53
CA ARG A 63 -11.18 14.90 -13.49
C ARG A 63 -10.73 13.61 -12.85
N SER A 64 -10.94 12.49 -13.54
CA SER A 64 -10.30 11.23 -13.18
C SER A 64 -8.94 11.12 -13.86
N ASP A 65 -7.98 10.53 -13.17
CA ASP A 65 -6.64 10.32 -13.70
C ASP A 65 -6.13 8.93 -13.33
N THR A 66 -5.35 8.35 -14.25
CA THR A 66 -4.66 7.07 -14.00
C THR A 66 -3.23 7.40 -13.61
N PRO A 67 -2.80 7.04 -12.39
CA PRO A 67 -1.48 7.41 -11.93
C PRO A 67 -0.42 6.66 -12.76
N THR A 68 0.74 7.29 -12.89
CA THR A 68 1.90 6.74 -13.58
C THR A 68 2.95 6.30 -12.57
N VAL A 69 3.54 5.14 -12.78
CA VAL A 69 4.61 4.62 -11.92
C VAL A 69 5.90 5.40 -12.15
N PHE A 70 6.53 5.89 -11.08
CA PHE A 70 7.71 6.75 -11.11
C PHE A 70 8.84 6.18 -11.98
N GLU A 71 9.10 4.88 -11.89
CA GLU A 71 10.13 4.17 -12.67
C GLU A 71 9.95 4.28 -14.18
N SER A 72 8.75 4.64 -14.65
CA SER A 72 8.44 4.89 -16.07
C SER A 72 8.64 6.36 -16.51
N LEU A 73 8.98 7.26 -15.58
CA LEU A 73 9.13 8.70 -15.81
C LEU A 73 10.58 9.17 -15.50
N PRO A 74 11.48 9.20 -16.49
CA PRO A 74 12.91 9.44 -16.26
C PRO A 74 13.23 10.86 -15.74
N ASP A 75 12.39 11.85 -16.05
CA ASP A 75 12.61 13.26 -15.71
C ASP A 75 11.69 13.77 -14.57
N ALA A 76 10.92 12.89 -13.93
CA ALA A 76 10.04 13.27 -12.83
C ALA A 76 10.79 13.43 -11.50
N LEU A 77 10.30 14.33 -10.63
CA LEU A 77 10.71 14.32 -9.23
C LEU A 77 10.11 13.11 -8.53
N SER A 78 10.96 12.34 -7.83
CA SER A 78 10.53 11.21 -7.01
C SER A 78 9.62 11.70 -5.89
N PRO A 79 8.38 11.17 -5.76
CA PRO A 79 7.50 11.46 -4.61
C PRO A 79 8.21 11.32 -3.26
N ARG A 80 9.05 10.28 -3.11
CA ARG A 80 9.84 10.08 -1.89
C ARG A 80 10.92 11.12 -1.67
N ALA A 81 11.65 11.50 -2.71
CA ALA A 81 12.65 12.54 -2.60
C ALA A 81 12.03 13.88 -2.17
N VAL A 82 10.81 14.17 -2.65
CA VAL A 82 10.03 15.33 -2.23
C VAL A 82 9.62 15.22 -0.76
N LEU A 83 9.04 14.09 -0.32
CA LEU A 83 8.69 13.86 1.08
C LEU A 83 9.90 14.01 2.01
N ALA A 84 11.03 13.41 1.64
CA ALA A 84 12.27 13.53 2.40
C ALA A 84 12.78 14.98 2.47
N ALA A 85 12.64 15.76 1.40
CA ALA A 85 13.00 17.18 1.38
C ALA A 85 12.05 18.05 2.22
N LEU A 86 10.84 17.57 2.51
CA LEU A 86 9.85 18.21 3.38
C LEU A 86 9.91 17.73 4.83
N ASP A 87 10.92 16.90 5.18
CA ASP A 87 11.05 16.25 6.49
C ASP A 87 9.85 15.36 6.87
N GLU A 88 9.10 14.85 5.88
CA GLU A 88 8.02 13.88 6.09
C GLU A 88 8.59 12.46 6.30
N PRO A 89 8.00 11.65 7.18
CA PRO A 89 8.52 10.33 7.50
C PRO A 89 8.41 9.39 6.29
N VAL A 90 9.56 8.88 5.86
CA VAL A 90 9.66 7.87 4.81
C VAL A 90 10.05 6.54 5.45
N GLN A 91 9.21 5.51 5.30
CA GLN A 91 9.49 4.20 5.87
C GLN A 91 10.27 3.35 4.88
N ASP A 92 11.48 3.01 5.27
CA ASP A 92 12.30 2.00 4.61
C ASP A 92 12.20 0.67 5.36
N ASP A 93 12.45 -0.42 4.63
CA ASP A 93 12.80 -1.71 5.21
C ASP A 93 11.72 -2.54 5.92
N MET A 94 10.43 -2.36 5.58
CA MET A 94 9.42 -3.33 5.99
C MET A 94 9.67 -4.68 5.28
N PRO A 95 9.56 -5.84 5.92
CA PRO A 95 9.58 -7.10 5.19
C PRO A 95 8.34 -7.13 4.29
N ALA A 96 8.52 -7.41 3.00
CA ALA A 96 7.40 -7.44 2.07
C ALA A 96 6.38 -8.48 2.56
N PRO A 97 5.07 -8.17 2.65
CA PRO A 97 4.06 -9.10 3.16
C PRO A 97 4.15 -10.50 2.52
N LEU A 98 4.36 -10.54 1.20
CA LEU A 98 4.53 -11.79 0.47
C LEU A 98 5.77 -12.59 0.90
N ALA A 99 6.87 -11.92 1.27
CA ALA A 99 8.07 -12.58 1.77
C ALA A 99 7.83 -13.19 3.15
N ILE A 100 7.09 -12.51 4.02
CA ILE A 100 6.69 -13.04 5.34
C ILE A 100 5.79 -14.27 5.14
N ALA A 101 4.74 -14.15 4.33
CA ALA A 101 3.83 -15.26 4.05
C ALA A 101 4.56 -16.49 3.47
N ARG A 102 5.53 -16.29 2.57
CA ARG A 102 6.37 -17.37 2.04
C ARG A 102 7.25 -18.01 3.12
N ARG A 103 7.83 -17.21 4.01
CA ARG A 103 8.65 -17.70 5.14
C ARG A 103 7.83 -18.57 6.08
N VAL A 104 6.64 -18.12 6.47
CA VAL A 104 5.72 -18.88 7.35
C VAL A 104 5.34 -20.21 6.71
N ARG A 105 4.96 -20.19 5.43
CA ARG A 105 4.64 -21.42 4.69
C ARG A 105 5.82 -22.38 4.66
N GLN A 106 7.03 -21.88 4.41
CA GLN A 106 8.22 -22.72 4.34
C GLN A 106 8.52 -23.37 5.70
N ALA A 107 8.43 -22.61 6.80
CA ALA A 107 8.67 -23.13 8.14
C ALA A 107 7.72 -24.28 8.52
N ILE A 108 6.43 -24.16 8.17
CA ILE A 108 5.44 -25.23 8.39
C ILE A 108 5.79 -26.48 7.57
N LEU A 109 6.21 -26.32 6.31
CA LEU A 109 6.61 -27.44 5.46
C LEU A 109 7.88 -28.12 5.95
N ASP A 110 8.86 -27.35 6.44
CA ASP A 110 10.11 -27.88 6.97
C ASP A 110 9.85 -28.71 8.23
N LEU A 111 8.99 -28.24 9.13
CA LEU A 111 8.62 -28.98 10.34
C LEU A 111 7.84 -30.27 10.03
N ASP A 112 6.91 -30.23 9.06
CA ASP A 112 6.22 -31.43 8.60
C ASP A 112 7.20 -32.45 7.98
N ALA A 113 8.18 -31.97 7.20
CA ALA A 113 9.24 -32.81 6.65
C ALA A 113 10.10 -33.45 7.75
N ASP A 114 10.44 -32.72 8.80
CA ASP A 114 11.23 -33.22 9.94
C ASP A 114 10.48 -34.28 10.74
N ILE A 115 9.17 -34.10 10.99
CA ILE A 115 8.32 -35.10 11.65
C ILE A 115 8.28 -36.39 10.82
N ASN A 116 8.06 -36.25 9.51
CA ASN A 116 8.01 -37.38 8.59
C ASN A 116 9.36 -38.10 8.50
N ALA A 117 10.48 -37.36 8.44
CA ALA A 117 11.82 -37.92 8.39
C ALA A 117 12.21 -38.68 9.68
N ALA A 118 11.67 -38.26 10.83
CA ALA A 118 11.86 -38.92 12.10
C ALA A 118 10.98 -40.17 12.29
N GLU A 119 10.14 -40.53 11.30
CA GLU A 119 9.18 -41.64 11.32
C GLU A 119 8.34 -41.72 12.62
N ARG A 120 8.10 -40.57 13.25
CA ARG A 120 7.39 -40.47 14.52
C ARG A 120 6.05 -39.79 14.33
N SER A 121 5.09 -40.16 15.18
CA SER A 121 3.83 -39.42 15.26
C SER A 121 4.09 -38.00 15.80
N PRO A 122 3.34 -36.99 15.31
CA PRO A 122 3.36 -35.66 15.89
C PRO A 122 3.08 -35.69 17.39
N THR A 123 3.79 -34.86 18.12
CA THR A 123 3.67 -34.67 19.58
C THR A 123 3.01 -33.34 19.89
N GLY A 124 2.62 -33.13 21.16
CA GLY A 124 2.12 -31.84 21.63
C GLY A 124 3.11 -30.69 21.38
N ASP A 125 4.40 -30.96 21.49
CA ASP A 125 5.46 -29.98 21.27
C ASP A 125 5.52 -29.57 19.79
N ASP A 126 5.40 -30.54 18.86
CA ASP A 126 5.34 -30.24 17.42
C ASP A 126 4.16 -29.33 17.06
N TYR A 127 2.99 -29.58 17.66
CA TYR A 127 1.82 -28.71 17.47
C TYR A 127 2.03 -27.31 18.04
N ASN A 128 2.71 -27.21 19.19
CA ASN A 128 3.03 -25.92 19.80
C ASN A 128 4.03 -25.13 18.94
N ASP A 129 5.00 -25.80 18.34
CA ASP A 129 5.97 -25.19 17.43
C ASP A 129 5.31 -24.69 16.15
N ILE A 130 4.42 -25.48 15.53
CA ILE A 130 3.60 -25.02 14.39
C ILE A 130 2.78 -23.80 14.80
N TYR A 131 2.11 -23.86 15.95
CA TYR A 131 1.27 -22.77 16.42
C TYR A 131 2.08 -21.49 16.60
N LEU A 132 3.23 -21.55 17.27
CA LEU A 132 4.08 -20.40 17.51
C LEU A 132 4.61 -19.79 16.21
N GLN A 133 5.13 -20.63 15.31
CA GLN A 133 5.66 -20.18 14.02
C GLN A 133 4.57 -19.54 13.15
N ALA A 134 3.39 -20.18 13.07
CA ALA A 134 2.27 -19.65 12.30
C ALA A 134 1.74 -18.36 12.91
N ASN A 135 1.55 -18.31 14.23
CA ASN A 135 0.97 -17.16 14.92
C ASN A 135 1.92 -15.94 14.86
N CYS A 136 3.19 -16.10 15.24
CA CYS A 136 4.17 -15.01 15.16
C CYS A 136 4.36 -14.51 13.72
N GLY A 137 4.42 -15.43 12.76
CA GLY A 137 4.53 -15.09 11.36
C GLY A 137 3.30 -14.38 10.78
N LEU A 138 2.09 -14.78 11.21
CA LEU A 138 0.84 -14.09 10.86
C LEU A 138 0.78 -12.69 11.49
N ILE A 139 1.25 -12.53 12.73
CA ILE A 139 1.35 -11.20 13.37
C ILE A 139 2.34 -10.30 12.59
N GLU A 140 3.52 -10.82 12.22
CA GLU A 140 4.47 -10.09 11.38
C GLU A 140 3.83 -9.68 10.05
N LEU A 141 3.07 -10.59 9.43
CA LEU A 141 2.35 -10.34 8.18
C LEU A 141 1.28 -9.24 8.35
N LEU A 142 0.42 -9.34 9.38
CA LEU A 142 -0.63 -8.36 9.65
C LEU A 142 -0.05 -6.96 9.91
N LYS A 143 1.01 -6.87 10.72
CA LYS A 143 1.74 -5.61 10.94
C LYS A 143 2.31 -5.06 9.63
N SER A 144 2.88 -5.90 8.77
CA SER A 144 3.40 -5.47 7.45
C SER A 144 2.32 -5.00 6.47
N LEU A 145 1.07 -5.44 6.66
CA LEU A 145 -0.10 -5.00 5.90
C LEU A 145 -0.76 -3.74 6.50
N GLY A 146 -0.25 -3.22 7.62
CA GLY A 146 -0.76 -2.01 8.27
C GLY A 146 -1.84 -2.24 9.32
N ASP A 147 -1.98 -3.46 9.86
CA ASP A 147 -2.88 -3.72 10.99
C ASP A 147 -2.39 -2.98 12.25
N PRO A 148 -3.19 -2.06 12.83
CA PRO A 148 -2.80 -1.28 14.00
C PRO A 148 -2.96 -2.02 15.33
N THR A 149 -3.43 -3.28 15.31
CA THR A 149 -3.69 -4.07 16.52
C THR A 149 -2.40 -4.31 17.31
N ASP A 150 -2.47 -4.11 18.63
CA ASP A 150 -1.43 -4.56 19.55
C ASP A 150 -1.63 -6.04 19.88
N PHE A 151 -0.69 -6.87 19.45
CA PHE A 151 -0.73 -8.33 19.64
C PHE A 151 -0.01 -8.79 20.91
N GLY A 152 0.50 -7.85 21.73
CA GLY A 152 1.38 -8.12 22.87
C GLY A 152 2.83 -8.38 22.44
N GLU A 153 3.77 -8.18 23.37
CA GLU A 153 5.17 -8.65 23.25
C GLU A 153 5.29 -10.15 23.50
#